data_AF-A0AA50U5C7-F1
#
_entry.id   AF-A0AA50U5C7-F1
#
_cell.length_a   1.000
_cell.length_b   1.000
_cell.length_c   1.000
_cell.angle_alpha   90.00
_cell.angle_beta   90.00
_cell.angle_gamma   90.00
#
_symmetry.space_group_name_H-M   'P 1'
#
loop_
_entity.id
_entity.type
_entity.pdbx_description
1 polymer ?
#
loop_
_entity_poly.entity_id
_entity_poly.type
_entity_poly.pdbx_seq_one_letter_code
_entity_poly.pdbx_strand_id
1 'polypeptide(L)'
;PTDQTRDPYYWELEKLWRSLNEDEKKQYRRKSCPDPISSKTSPEYKIGTISEKLDNLIQSYLKTRTETDEINCTKDKFTEIINAKYLSSLAAPGEPVGLLAAQSIGEPSTQMTLNTFHFAGRGDMNVTLGIPRLREILMTASAKLNTPHMDIPFYQNLPDLNKKAERLRRKMNRVTVSEVLEKIDVECEIVTRPDRQLKTTMRFSFLPHSQYKSRFITKPSQIIKHMENKFFNEM
;
A
#
# COMPACT_ATOMS: atom_id res chain seq x y z
N PRO A 1 -24.28 -18.19 16.99
CA PRO A 1 -23.82 -16.84 16.58
C PRO A 1 -23.29 -16.08 17.81
N THR A 2 -22.02 -16.28 18.14
CA THR A 2 -21.40 -15.82 19.39
C THR A 2 -20.44 -14.64 19.21
N ASP A 3 -20.36 -14.06 18.01
CA ASP A 3 -19.51 -12.90 17.73
C ASP A 3 -20.31 -11.91 16.87
N GLN A 4 -20.53 -10.68 17.36
CA GLN A 4 -21.29 -9.62 16.66
C GLN A 4 -20.37 -8.65 15.88
N THR A 5 -19.06 -8.91 15.85
CA THR A 5 -18.07 -7.96 15.32
C THR A 5 -17.82 -8.08 13.81
N ARG A 6 -18.24 -9.19 13.17
CA ARG A 6 -18.01 -9.41 11.74
C ARG A 6 -19.24 -9.02 10.91
N ASP A 7 -19.06 -8.91 9.60
CA ASP A 7 -20.07 -8.46 8.62
C ASP A 7 -21.11 -9.57 8.32
N PRO A 8 -22.44 -9.35 8.35
CA PRO A 8 -23.46 -10.42 8.25
C PRO A 8 -23.27 -11.42 7.10
N TYR A 9 -22.67 -10.97 6.00
CA TYR A 9 -22.31 -11.79 4.84
C TYR A 9 -21.31 -12.92 5.16
N TYR A 10 -20.46 -12.74 6.17
CA TYR A 10 -19.51 -13.75 6.62
C TYR A 10 -20.21 -15.04 7.08
N TRP A 11 -21.34 -14.91 7.79
CA TRP A 11 -22.09 -16.07 8.28
C TRP A 11 -22.85 -16.78 7.17
N GLU A 12 -23.27 -16.06 6.14
CA GLU A 12 -23.87 -16.66 4.94
C GLU A 12 -22.81 -17.49 4.19
N LEU A 13 -21.61 -16.94 4.00
CA LEU A 13 -20.48 -17.66 3.41
C LEU A 13 -20.05 -18.85 4.25
N GLU A 14 -20.04 -18.73 5.58
CA GLU A 14 -19.68 -19.85 6.46
C GLU A 14 -20.73 -20.98 6.40
N LYS A 15 -22.02 -20.63 6.35
CA LYS A 15 -23.10 -21.61 6.16
C LYS A 15 -22.98 -22.30 4.80
N LEU A 16 -22.76 -21.53 3.73
CA LEU A 16 -22.51 -22.05 2.38
C LEU A 16 -21.30 -22.98 2.36
N TRP A 17 -20.20 -22.59 3.01
CA TRP A 17 -19.00 -23.41 3.13
C TRP A 17 -19.25 -24.73 3.85
N ARG A 18 -20.03 -24.70 4.94
CA ARG A 18 -20.38 -25.90 5.72
C ARG A 18 -21.34 -26.82 4.96
N SER A 19 -22.20 -26.28 4.09
CA SER A 19 -23.13 -27.06 3.27
C SER A 19 -22.50 -27.68 2.01
N LEU A 20 -21.34 -27.21 1.57
CA LEU A 20 -20.65 -27.77 0.40
C LEU A 20 -20.12 -29.18 0.70
N ASN A 21 -20.13 -30.04 -0.31
CA ASN A 21 -19.54 -31.39 -0.23
C ASN A 21 -18.01 -31.31 -0.19
N GLU A 22 -17.35 -32.36 0.33
CA GLU A 22 -15.87 -32.38 0.45
C GLU A 22 -15.16 -32.23 -0.90
N ASP A 23 -15.75 -32.70 -1.99
CA ASP A 23 -15.17 -32.54 -3.34
C ASP A 23 -15.30 -31.11 -3.89
N GLU A 24 -16.34 -30.38 -3.51
CA GLU A 24 -16.50 -28.97 -3.84
C GLU A 24 -15.56 -28.11 -2.98
N LYS A 25 -15.41 -28.43 -1.69
CA LYS A 25 -14.42 -27.80 -0.81
C LYS A 25 -13.00 -27.97 -1.32
N LYS A 26 -12.65 -29.11 -1.94
CA LYS A 26 -11.33 -29.33 -2.55
C LYS A 26 -11.04 -28.36 -3.69
N GLN A 27 -12.04 -27.84 -4.40
CA GLN A 27 -11.83 -26.85 -5.47
C GLN A 27 -11.36 -25.50 -4.91
N TYR A 28 -11.80 -25.16 -3.70
CA TYR A 28 -11.42 -23.92 -3.01
C TYR A 28 -10.20 -24.07 -2.11
N ARG A 29 -9.74 -25.31 -1.85
CA ARG A 29 -8.43 -25.52 -1.23
C ARG A 29 -7.36 -25.05 -2.21
N ARG A 30 -6.51 -24.12 -1.75
CA ARG A 30 -5.29 -23.77 -2.48
C ARG A 30 -4.52 -25.06 -2.74
N LYS A 31 -4.31 -25.39 -4.01
CA LYS A 31 -3.42 -26.50 -4.40
C LYS A 31 -2.02 -26.15 -3.93
N SER A 32 -1.36 -27.07 -3.25
CA SER A 32 0.04 -26.89 -2.88
C SER A 32 0.87 -26.83 -4.15
N CYS A 33 1.51 -25.70 -4.41
CA CYS A 33 2.53 -25.64 -5.45
C CYS A 33 3.68 -26.57 -5.03
N PRO A 34 4.23 -27.37 -5.95
CA PRO A 34 5.42 -28.17 -5.65
C PRO A 34 6.59 -27.24 -5.32
N ASP A 35 7.47 -27.68 -4.43
CA ASP A 35 8.66 -26.89 -4.08
C ASP A 35 9.59 -26.73 -5.28
N PRO A 36 10.27 -25.56 -5.41
CA PRO A 36 11.28 -25.34 -6.44
C PRO A 36 12.40 -26.39 -6.40
N ILE A 37 12.99 -26.66 -7.55
CA ILE A 37 14.08 -27.65 -7.70
C ILE A 37 15.28 -27.28 -6.79
N SER A 38 15.59 -25.99 -6.68
CA SER A 38 16.65 -25.47 -5.81
C SER A 38 16.43 -25.73 -4.32
N SER A 39 15.19 -26.03 -3.90
CA SER A 39 14.91 -26.42 -2.52
C SER A 39 15.19 -27.90 -2.26
N LYS A 40 15.17 -28.75 -3.30
CA LYS A 40 15.33 -30.21 -3.16
C LYS A 40 16.75 -30.66 -3.43
N THR A 41 17.45 -29.99 -4.34
CA THR A 41 18.82 -30.34 -4.73
C THR A 41 19.70 -29.10 -4.75
N SER A 42 20.95 -29.24 -4.30
CA SER A 42 21.94 -28.17 -4.47
C SER A 42 22.37 -28.10 -5.93
N PRO A 43 22.50 -26.89 -6.51
CA PRO A 43 23.15 -26.69 -7.80
C PRO A 43 24.54 -27.31 -7.90
N GLU A 44 25.30 -27.35 -6.80
CA GLU A 44 26.65 -27.92 -6.76
C GLU A 44 26.68 -29.42 -7.07
N TYR A 45 25.66 -30.17 -6.64
CA TYR A 45 25.60 -31.62 -6.82
C TYR A 45 24.88 -32.05 -8.09
N LYS A 46 23.98 -31.22 -8.62
CA LYS A 46 23.14 -31.56 -9.77
C LYS A 46 23.05 -30.41 -10.76
N ILE A 47 23.75 -30.58 -11.88
CA ILE A 47 23.66 -29.71 -13.06
C ILE A 47 22.20 -29.63 -13.52
N GLY A 48 21.76 -28.42 -13.88
CA GLY A 48 20.38 -28.13 -14.27
C GLY A 48 19.48 -27.73 -13.11
N THR A 49 19.99 -27.72 -11.86
CA THR A 49 19.27 -27.09 -10.75
C THR A 49 19.44 -25.57 -10.82
N ILE A 50 18.50 -24.91 -11.50
CA ILE A 50 18.47 -23.46 -11.67
C ILE A 50 17.20 -22.85 -11.05
N SER A 51 17.22 -21.54 -10.82
CA SER A 51 16.00 -20.82 -10.42
C SER A 51 14.97 -20.83 -11.54
N GLU A 52 13.68 -20.95 -11.18
CA GLU A 52 12.57 -20.93 -12.15
C GLU A 52 12.54 -19.65 -12.98
N LYS A 53 12.99 -18.53 -12.40
CA LYS A 53 13.12 -17.27 -13.12
C LYS A 53 14.17 -17.36 -14.23
N LEU A 54 15.32 -17.96 -13.94
CA LEU A 54 16.36 -18.16 -14.95
C LEU A 54 15.91 -19.14 -16.02
N ASP A 55 15.24 -20.23 -15.64
CA ASP A 55 14.68 -21.18 -16.61
C ASP A 55 13.67 -20.51 -17.54
N ASN A 56 12.73 -19.73 -16.99
CA ASN A 56 11.78 -18.94 -17.78
C ASN A 56 12.48 -17.97 -18.75
N LEU A 57 13.59 -17.34 -18.32
CA LEU A 57 14.39 -16.47 -19.18
C LEU A 57 15.05 -17.25 -20.31
N ILE A 58 15.66 -18.41 -20.03
CA ILE A 58 16.25 -19.29 -21.05
C ILE A 58 15.20 -19.72 -22.06
N GLN A 59 14.03 -20.18 -21.60
CA GLN A 59 12.94 -20.61 -22.47
C GLN A 59 12.39 -19.47 -23.32
N SER A 60 12.24 -18.27 -22.73
CA SER A 60 11.81 -17.08 -23.48
C SER A 60 12.82 -16.72 -24.57
N TYR A 61 14.11 -16.74 -24.25
CA TYR A 61 15.19 -16.49 -25.20
C TYR A 61 15.22 -17.52 -26.34
N LEU A 62 15.10 -18.81 -26.02
CA LEU A 62 15.06 -19.89 -27.01
C LEU A 62 13.85 -19.82 -27.95
N LYS A 63 12.72 -19.28 -27.46
CA LYS A 63 11.52 -19.04 -28.28
C LYS A 63 11.66 -17.84 -29.21
N THR A 64 12.32 -16.78 -28.75
CA THR A 64 12.50 -15.54 -29.53
C THR A 64 13.64 -15.64 -30.55
N ARG A 65 14.60 -16.55 -30.34
CA ARG A 65 15.74 -16.75 -31.25
C ARG A 65 15.29 -17.27 -32.63
N THR A 66 15.48 -16.47 -33.67
CA THR A 66 15.40 -16.90 -35.08
C THR A 66 16.68 -17.63 -35.48
N GLU A 67 16.58 -18.63 -36.36
CA GLU A 67 17.68 -19.51 -36.79
C GLU A 67 18.75 -18.82 -37.68
N THR A 68 18.93 -17.51 -37.54
CA THR A 68 19.70 -16.67 -38.49
C THR A 68 21.10 -16.28 -38.02
N ASP A 69 21.66 -16.91 -36.99
CA ASP A 69 23.00 -16.55 -36.52
C ASP A 69 23.99 -17.70 -36.76
N GLU A 70 25.06 -17.37 -37.49
CA GLU A 70 26.18 -18.14 -38.07
C GLU A 70 26.98 -19.05 -37.11
N ILE A 71 26.44 -19.32 -35.92
CA ILE A 71 27.07 -20.11 -34.87
C ILE A 71 26.35 -21.44 -34.75
N ASN A 72 27.07 -22.53 -35.05
CA ASN A 72 26.68 -23.95 -34.90
C ASN A 72 26.45 -24.35 -33.41
N CYS A 73 25.63 -23.59 -32.69
CA CYS A 73 25.29 -23.83 -31.28
C CYS A 73 23.87 -24.36 -31.18
N THR A 74 23.77 -25.68 -31.03
CA THR A 74 22.53 -26.42 -30.76
C THR A 74 21.83 -25.88 -29.50
N LYS A 75 20.50 -25.93 -29.45
CA LYS A 75 19.70 -25.48 -28.29
C LYS A 75 20.19 -26.13 -26.98
N ASP A 76 20.48 -27.43 -27.03
CA ASP A 76 20.95 -28.19 -25.85
C ASP A 76 22.32 -27.69 -25.37
N LYS A 77 23.26 -27.46 -26.30
CA LYS A 77 24.59 -26.89 -25.97
C LYS A 77 24.47 -25.51 -25.33
N PHE A 78 23.55 -24.67 -25.82
CA PHE A 78 23.28 -23.37 -25.21
C PHE A 78 22.78 -23.53 -23.77
N THR A 79 21.82 -24.41 -23.53
CA THR A 79 21.31 -24.65 -22.17
C THR A 79 22.39 -25.18 -21.23
N GLU A 80 23.27 -26.06 -21.73
CA GLU A 80 24.38 -26.61 -20.97
C GLU A 80 25.41 -25.52 -20.60
N ILE A 81 25.76 -24.65 -21.55
CA ILE A 81 26.66 -23.51 -21.30
C ILE A 81 26.08 -22.55 -20.26
N ILE A 82 24.79 -22.24 -20.35
CA ILE A 82 24.13 -21.36 -19.37
C ILE A 82 24.08 -22.02 -17.99
N ASN A 83 23.80 -23.33 -17.92
CA ASN A 83 23.84 -24.07 -16.66
C ASN A 83 25.25 -24.07 -16.07
N ALA A 84 26.30 -24.24 -16.88
CA ALA A 84 27.68 -24.14 -16.43
C ALA A 84 28.03 -22.73 -15.93
N LYS A 85 27.58 -21.68 -16.63
CA LYS A 85 27.74 -20.28 -16.21
C LYS A 85 27.01 -19.97 -14.92
N TYR A 86 25.84 -20.56 -14.70
CA TYR A 86 25.10 -20.41 -13.46
C TYR A 86 25.89 -20.95 -12.28
N LEU A 87 26.48 -22.15 -12.42
CA LEU A 87 27.32 -22.76 -11.38
C LEU A 87 28.54 -21.92 -11.03
N SER A 88 29.20 -21.30 -12.03
CA SER A 88 30.33 -20.42 -11.77
C SER A 88 29.96 -19.06 -11.19
N SER A 89 28.68 -18.71 -11.19
CA SER A 89 28.16 -17.42 -10.67
C SER A 89 27.55 -17.55 -9.28
N LEU A 90 27.69 -18.70 -8.62
CA LEU A 90 27.23 -18.89 -7.24
C LEU A 90 28.16 -18.17 -6.26
N ALA A 91 27.59 -17.64 -5.19
CA ALA A 91 28.36 -17.04 -4.10
C ALA A 91 29.20 -18.12 -3.41
N ALA A 92 30.45 -17.78 -3.09
CA ALA A 92 31.36 -18.75 -2.51
C ALA A 92 31.00 -19.03 -1.03
N PRO A 93 31.10 -20.29 -0.56
CA PRO A 93 30.94 -20.59 0.85
C PRO A 93 31.95 -19.80 1.69
N GLY A 94 31.46 -19.12 2.74
CA GLY A 94 32.29 -18.29 3.62
C GLY A 94 32.39 -16.82 3.20
N GLU A 95 31.78 -16.41 2.08
CA GLU A 95 31.71 -15.01 1.70
C GLU A 95 30.93 -14.18 2.74
N PRO A 96 31.43 -13.01 3.19
CA PRO A 96 30.80 -12.20 4.23
C PRO A 96 29.61 -11.40 3.68
N VAL A 97 28.57 -12.10 3.20
CA VAL A 97 27.37 -11.51 2.55
C VAL A 97 26.64 -10.52 3.44
N GLY A 98 26.68 -10.68 4.77
CA GLY A 98 26.10 -9.73 5.71
C GLY A 98 26.81 -8.38 5.73
N LEU A 99 28.15 -8.38 5.68
CA LEU A 99 28.95 -7.15 5.63
C LEU A 99 28.80 -6.46 4.26
N LEU A 100 28.84 -7.26 3.18
CA LEU A 100 28.61 -6.76 1.83
C LEU A 100 27.23 -6.12 1.69
N ALA A 101 26.18 -6.76 2.22
CA ALA A 101 24.83 -6.20 2.20
C ALA A 101 24.73 -4.90 3.00
N ALA A 102 25.35 -4.85 4.19
CA ALA A 102 25.37 -3.64 5.01
C ALA A 102 26.08 -2.47 4.31
N GLN A 103 27.23 -2.71 3.69
CA GLN A 103 27.95 -1.69 2.91
C GLN A 103 27.16 -1.26 1.67
N SER A 104 26.56 -2.21 0.95
CA SER A 104 25.77 -1.97 -0.26
C SER A 104 24.56 -1.08 -0.01
N ILE A 105 24.04 -1.03 1.22
CA ILE A 105 22.97 -0.11 1.62
C ILE A 105 23.56 1.18 2.20
N GLY A 106 24.55 1.06 3.09
CA GLY A 106 25.12 2.17 3.85
C GLY A 106 25.83 3.21 2.99
N GLU A 107 26.70 2.77 2.07
CA GLU A 107 27.48 3.66 1.19
C GLU A 107 26.57 4.54 0.30
N PRO A 108 25.64 3.99 -0.51
CA PRO A 108 24.76 4.82 -1.35
C PRO A 108 23.77 5.66 -0.52
N SER A 109 23.41 5.24 0.69
CA SER A 109 22.53 6.04 1.57
C SER A 109 23.12 7.41 1.90
N THR A 110 24.45 7.50 2.02
CA THR A 110 25.13 8.79 2.22
C THR A 110 24.92 9.73 1.03
N GLN A 111 24.98 9.20 -0.20
CA GLN A 111 24.72 9.96 -1.43
C GLN A 111 23.26 10.42 -1.55
N MET A 112 22.31 9.59 -1.11
CA MET A 112 20.89 9.96 -1.12
C MET A 112 20.59 11.21 -0.27
N THR A 113 21.38 11.47 0.76
CA THR A 113 21.18 12.63 1.66
C THR A 113 21.39 13.93 0.91
N LEU A 114 22.46 14.06 0.13
CA LEU A 114 22.75 15.26 -0.65
C LEU A 114 21.71 15.49 -1.75
N ASN A 115 21.25 14.43 -2.41
CA ASN A 115 20.22 14.54 -3.45
C ASN A 115 18.85 14.95 -2.88
N THR A 116 18.48 14.46 -1.69
CA THR A 116 17.19 14.75 -1.07
C THR A 116 17.07 16.22 -0.66
N PHE A 117 18.14 16.89 -0.22
CA PHE A 117 18.09 18.32 0.12
C PHE A 117 17.85 19.23 -1.09
N HIS A 118 18.38 18.89 -2.27
CA HIS A 118 18.11 19.66 -3.50
C HIS A 118 16.68 19.45 -4.02
N PHE A 119 16.12 18.26 -3.87
CA PHE A 119 14.72 17.97 -4.26
C PHE A 119 13.70 18.43 -3.21
N ALA A 120 14.02 18.41 -1.92
CA ALA A 120 13.15 18.89 -0.83
C ALA A 120 12.85 20.40 -0.92
N GLY A 121 13.68 21.17 -1.62
CA GLY A 121 13.42 22.57 -1.96
C GLY A 121 12.35 22.78 -3.04
N ARG A 122 11.96 21.73 -3.79
CA ARG A 122 10.77 21.72 -4.64
C ARG A 122 9.67 20.99 -3.88
N GLY A 123 8.64 21.71 -3.45
CA GLY A 123 7.60 21.25 -2.51
C GLY A 123 6.68 20.11 -2.97
N ASP A 124 7.12 19.23 -3.87
CA ASP A 124 6.31 18.19 -4.50
C ASP A 124 6.40 16.82 -3.80
N MET A 125 7.26 16.63 -2.80
CA MET A 125 7.45 15.33 -2.14
C MET A 125 7.30 15.41 -0.62
N ASN A 126 6.05 15.45 -0.14
CA ASN A 126 5.68 15.40 1.29
C ASN A 126 5.70 13.97 1.88
N VAL A 127 6.61 13.11 1.40
CA VAL A 127 6.83 11.76 1.95
C VAL A 127 8.18 11.77 2.65
N THR A 128 8.32 11.10 3.80
CA THR A 128 9.64 10.86 4.39
C THR A 128 10.51 10.13 3.35
N LEU A 129 11.45 10.84 2.71
CA LEU A 129 12.34 10.29 1.68
C LEU A 129 13.78 10.23 2.18
N GLY A 130 14.56 9.32 1.61
CA GLY A 130 15.99 9.18 1.90
C GLY A 130 16.28 8.52 3.24
N ILE A 131 17.30 9.04 3.95
CA ILE A 131 17.79 8.47 5.21
C ILE A 131 16.74 8.44 6.33
N PRO A 132 15.91 9.47 6.56
CA PRO A 132 14.88 9.42 7.60
C PRO A 132 13.95 8.21 7.47
N ARG A 133 13.56 7.85 6.23
CA ARG A 133 12.72 6.68 5.98
C ARG A 133 13.46 5.37 6.18
N LEU A 134 14.72 5.29 5.75
CA LEU A 134 15.57 4.13 6.01
C LEU A 134 15.75 3.90 7.51
N ARG A 135 15.95 4.95 8.31
CA ARG A 135 16.04 4.86 9.77
C ARG A 135 14.75 4.31 10.39
N GLU A 136 13.59 4.83 9.97
CA GLU A 136 12.29 4.35 10.46
C GLU A 136 12.07 2.85 10.21
N ILE A 137 12.46 2.36 9.01
CA ILE A 137 12.28 0.97 8.60
C ILE A 137 13.31 0.05 9.26
N LEU A 138 14.60 0.39 9.18
CA LEU A 138 15.69 -0.53 9.53
C LEU A 138 16.17 -0.38 10.98
N MET A 139 16.24 0.85 11.51
CA MET A 139 16.88 1.10 12.81
C MET A 139 15.87 1.08 13.95
N THR A 140 14.74 1.79 13.78
CA THR A 140 13.75 1.97 14.85
C THR A 140 12.60 0.98 14.75
N ALA A 141 12.31 0.46 13.55
CA ALA A 141 11.12 -0.36 13.28
C ALA A 141 9.85 0.26 13.89
N SER A 142 9.65 1.56 13.65
CA SER A 142 8.66 2.36 14.39
C SER A 142 7.24 1.86 14.14
N ALA A 143 6.49 1.61 15.22
CA ALA A 143 5.06 1.30 15.14
C ALA A 143 4.21 2.51 14.68
N LYS A 144 4.70 3.73 14.90
CA LYS A 144 4.05 4.98 14.47
C LYS A 144 4.93 5.66 13.43
N LEU A 145 4.54 5.55 12.17
CA LEU A 145 5.21 6.21 11.06
C LEU A 145 4.80 7.69 11.01
N ASN A 146 5.72 8.57 10.61
CA ASN A 146 5.43 9.99 10.46
C ASN A 146 4.47 10.27 9.30
N THR A 147 4.64 9.59 8.17
CA THR A 147 3.75 9.69 7.00
C THR A 147 3.27 8.31 6.56
N PRO A 148 2.25 7.72 7.23
CA PRO A 148 1.66 6.46 6.80
C PRO A 148 0.86 6.66 5.50
N HIS A 149 1.03 5.76 4.53
CA HIS A 149 0.26 5.75 3.29
C HIS A 149 -0.32 4.35 3.04
N MET A 150 -1.37 4.28 2.23
CA MET A 150 -2.07 3.03 1.91
C MET A 150 -2.48 3.05 0.44
N ASP A 151 -2.08 2.03 -0.31
CA ASP A 151 -2.49 1.82 -1.68
C ASP A 151 -3.69 0.88 -1.74
N ILE A 152 -4.75 1.31 -2.42
CA ILE A 152 -6.00 0.55 -2.55
C ILE A 152 -6.14 0.09 -4.00
N PRO A 153 -5.85 -1.19 -4.31
CA PRO A 153 -6.01 -1.71 -5.67
C PRO A 153 -7.49 -1.88 -6.02
N PHE A 154 -7.84 -1.57 -7.27
CA PHE A 154 -9.18 -1.80 -7.81
C PHE A 154 -9.23 -3.09 -8.63
N TYR A 155 -10.40 -3.71 -8.71
CA TYR A 155 -10.63 -4.86 -9.58
C TYR A 155 -10.52 -4.47 -11.06
N GLN A 156 -9.86 -5.32 -11.86
CA GLN A 156 -9.52 -5.06 -13.26
C GLN A 156 -10.75 -4.87 -14.16
N ASN A 157 -11.89 -5.52 -13.85
CA ASN A 157 -13.08 -5.54 -14.72
C ASN A 157 -14.19 -4.56 -14.25
N LEU A 158 -13.83 -3.45 -13.62
CA LEU A 158 -14.82 -2.48 -13.15
C LEU A 158 -15.18 -1.46 -14.25
N PRO A 159 -16.45 -1.37 -14.68
CA PRO A 159 -16.88 -0.26 -15.53
C PRO A 159 -16.81 1.06 -14.75
N ASP A 160 -16.45 2.14 -15.44
CA ASP A 160 -16.35 3.50 -14.90
C ASP A 160 -15.41 3.63 -13.68
N LEU A 161 -14.20 3.07 -13.78
CA LEU A 161 -13.19 3.07 -12.71
C LEU A 161 -12.95 4.46 -12.11
N ASN A 162 -12.69 5.47 -12.95
CA ASN A 162 -12.37 6.83 -12.49
C ASN A 162 -13.49 7.45 -11.64
N LYS A 163 -14.76 7.29 -12.05
CA LYS A 163 -15.90 7.82 -11.30
C LYS A 163 -16.05 7.13 -9.94
N LYS A 164 -15.86 5.80 -9.90
CA LYS A 164 -15.92 5.02 -8.66
C LYS A 164 -14.76 5.36 -7.72
N ALA A 165 -13.55 5.50 -8.27
CA ALA A 165 -12.36 5.92 -7.53
C ALA A 165 -12.56 7.30 -6.91
N GLU A 166 -13.08 8.27 -7.66
CA GLU A 166 -13.40 9.60 -7.14
C GLU A 166 -14.48 9.57 -6.05
N ARG A 167 -15.52 8.76 -6.24
CA ARG A 167 -16.55 8.57 -5.22
C ARG A 167 -15.97 7.97 -3.93
N LEU A 168 -15.06 7.00 -4.05
CA LEU A 168 -14.38 6.39 -2.91
C LEU A 168 -13.46 7.40 -2.22
N ARG A 169 -12.67 8.16 -2.99
CA ARG A 169 -11.80 9.23 -2.50
C ARG A 169 -12.59 10.21 -1.64
N ARG A 170 -13.72 10.69 -2.15
CA ARG A 170 -14.61 11.63 -1.42
C ARG A 170 -15.24 11.04 -0.16
N LYS A 171 -15.45 9.72 -0.13
CA LYS A 171 -16.01 9.01 1.04
C LYS A 171 -14.96 8.78 2.13
N MET A 172 -13.71 8.51 1.73
CA MET A 172 -12.60 8.28 2.65
C MET A 172 -11.96 9.57 3.16
N ASN A 173 -12.10 10.68 2.42
CA ASN A 173 -11.54 11.95 2.85
C ASN A 173 -12.23 12.43 4.14
N ARG A 174 -11.43 12.69 5.18
CA ARG A 174 -11.92 13.27 6.44
C ARG A 174 -12.31 14.72 6.18
N VAL A 175 -13.51 15.08 6.61
CA VAL A 175 -14.00 16.46 6.53
C VAL A 175 -13.96 17.06 7.92
N THR A 176 -13.34 18.23 8.04
CA THR A 176 -13.34 19.02 9.28
C THR A 176 -14.36 20.15 9.19
N VAL A 177 -14.87 20.62 10.34
CA VAL A 177 -15.86 21.72 10.37
C VAL A 177 -15.30 22.98 9.73
N SER A 178 -14.01 23.25 9.94
CA SER A 178 -13.28 24.39 9.35
C SER A 178 -13.41 24.46 7.83
N GLU A 179 -13.40 23.32 7.13
CA GLU A 179 -13.46 23.27 5.66
C GLU A 179 -14.85 23.58 5.08
N VAL A 180 -15.90 23.54 5.90
CA VAL A 180 -17.29 23.80 5.47
C VAL A 180 -17.85 25.09 6.07
N LEU A 181 -17.12 25.71 6.98
CA LEU A 181 -17.47 26.93 7.66
C LEU A 181 -17.05 28.13 6.81
N GLU A 182 -17.97 29.08 6.62
CA GLU A 182 -17.68 30.34 5.92
C GLU A 182 -17.17 31.39 6.89
N LYS A 183 -17.90 31.61 7.98
CA LYS A 183 -17.54 32.56 9.04
C LYS A 183 -18.21 32.23 10.36
N ILE A 184 -17.64 32.73 11.45
CA ILE A 184 -18.24 32.71 12.78
C ILE A 184 -18.34 34.16 13.24
N ASP A 185 -19.57 34.62 13.47
CA ASP A 185 -19.80 35.92 14.10
C ASP A 185 -20.00 35.68 15.61
N VAL A 186 -19.18 36.32 16.45
CA VAL A 186 -19.24 36.19 17.91
C VAL A 186 -19.60 37.54 18.52
N GLU A 187 -20.77 37.60 19.15
CA GLU A 187 -21.27 38.78 19.84
C GLU A 187 -21.25 38.52 21.34
N CYS A 188 -20.60 39.41 22.11
CA CYS A 188 -20.48 39.31 23.56
C CYS A 188 -21.19 40.49 24.21
N GLU A 189 -22.19 40.20 25.04
CA GLU A 189 -22.96 41.18 25.78
C GLU A 189 -22.91 40.89 27.27
N ILE A 190 -22.72 41.92 28.10
CA ILE A 190 -22.82 41.77 29.56
C ILE A 190 -24.27 42.04 29.95
N VAL A 191 -24.99 40.98 30.30
CA VAL A 191 -26.35 41.06 30.81
C VAL A 191 -26.26 41.34 32.30
N THR A 192 -26.81 42.47 32.76
CA THR A 192 -26.66 42.94 34.15
C THR A 192 -27.86 42.61 35.04
N ARG A 193 -28.98 42.14 34.47
CA ARG A 193 -30.21 41.74 35.20
C ARG A 193 -30.82 40.49 34.56
N PRO A 194 -31.31 39.48 35.32
CA PRO A 194 -31.44 39.43 36.78
C PRO A 194 -30.13 39.14 37.53
N ASP A 195 -29.10 38.62 36.86
CA ASP A 195 -27.78 38.36 37.43
C ASP A 195 -26.69 38.76 36.42
N ARG A 196 -25.48 39.12 36.88
CA ARG A 196 -24.43 39.60 35.97
C ARG A 196 -23.81 38.42 35.21
N GLN A 197 -24.18 38.27 33.95
CA GLN A 197 -23.72 37.18 33.09
C GLN A 197 -23.10 37.72 31.79
N LEU A 198 -22.05 37.08 31.32
CA LEU A 198 -21.53 37.30 29.96
C LEU A 198 -22.34 36.41 29.02
N LYS A 199 -23.18 37.03 28.19
CA LYS A 199 -23.90 36.35 27.12
C LYS A 199 -23.04 36.38 25.86
N THR A 200 -22.57 35.21 25.43
CA THR A 200 -21.85 35.06 24.17
C THR A 200 -22.77 34.38 23.15
N THR A 201 -23.12 35.11 22.09
CA THR A 201 -23.90 34.60 20.97
C THR A 201 -22.95 34.26 19.82
N MET A 202 -22.82 32.98 19.48
CA MET A 202 -22.00 32.52 18.36
C MET A 202 -22.88 32.13 17.18
N ARG A 203 -22.69 32.79 16.04
CA ARG A 203 -23.41 32.50 14.79
C ARG A 203 -22.45 31.87 13.78
N PHE A 204 -22.63 30.57 13.56
CA PHE A 204 -21.88 29.82 12.55
C PHE A 204 -22.57 29.95 11.20
N SER A 205 -21.90 30.56 10.23
CA SER A 205 -22.34 30.62 8.83
C SER A 205 -21.59 29.56 8.04
N PHE A 206 -22.32 28.63 7.42
CA PHE A 206 -21.74 27.55 6.63
C PHE A 206 -21.81 27.84 5.13
N LEU A 207 -20.83 27.33 4.39
CA LEU A 207 -20.81 27.44 2.94
C LEU A 207 -22.05 26.77 2.32
N PRO A 208 -22.60 27.28 1.22
CA PRO A 208 -23.63 26.61 0.45
C PRO A 208 -23.20 25.23 -0.05
N HIS A 209 -24.11 24.24 -0.04
CA HIS A 209 -23.80 22.87 -0.48
C HIS A 209 -23.23 22.78 -1.89
N SER A 210 -23.62 23.70 -2.79
CA SER A 210 -23.12 23.79 -4.16
C SER A 210 -21.59 23.96 -4.25
N GLN A 211 -20.96 24.60 -3.26
CA GLN A 211 -19.55 24.95 -3.29
C GLN A 211 -18.64 23.79 -2.86
N TYR A 212 -19.07 22.98 -1.89
CA TYR A 212 -18.25 21.90 -1.37
C TYR A 212 -18.68 20.49 -1.82
N LYS A 213 -19.84 20.34 -2.49
CA LYS A 213 -20.33 19.06 -3.04
C LYS A 213 -19.40 18.39 -4.06
N SER A 214 -18.41 19.09 -4.60
CA SER A 214 -17.42 18.50 -5.51
C SER A 214 -16.32 17.78 -4.74
N ARG A 215 -15.90 18.35 -3.60
CA ARG A 215 -14.80 17.86 -2.76
C ARG A 215 -15.24 16.88 -1.68
N PHE A 216 -16.36 17.16 -1.04
CA PHE A 216 -16.85 16.38 0.10
C PHE A 216 -18.20 15.73 -0.21
N ILE A 217 -18.45 14.56 0.36
CA ILE A 217 -19.74 13.86 0.22
C ILE A 217 -20.76 14.26 1.31
N THR A 218 -20.35 15.10 2.26
CA THR A 218 -21.15 15.50 3.42
C THR A 218 -22.40 16.28 3.02
N LYS A 219 -23.51 16.02 3.72
CA LYS A 219 -24.76 16.77 3.58
C LYS A 219 -24.90 17.80 4.70
N PRO A 220 -25.62 18.93 4.49
CA PRO A 220 -25.87 19.92 5.54
C PRO A 220 -26.46 19.32 6.83
N SER A 221 -27.37 18.36 6.71
CA SER A 221 -27.95 17.65 7.87
C SER A 221 -26.93 16.88 8.70
N GLN A 222 -25.89 16.32 8.07
CA GLN A 222 -24.83 15.61 8.77
C GLN A 222 -23.92 16.59 9.51
N ILE A 223 -23.69 17.78 8.95
CA ILE A 223 -22.89 18.83 9.59
C ILE A 223 -23.59 19.32 10.85
N ILE A 224 -24.89 19.64 10.76
CA ILE A 224 -25.68 20.08 11.92
C ILE A 224 -25.68 19.00 13.02
N LYS A 225 -25.91 17.74 12.65
CA LYS A 225 -25.87 16.62 13.61
C LYS A 225 -24.49 16.46 14.26
N HIS A 226 -23.41 16.71 13.52
CA HIS A 226 -22.06 16.68 14.07
C HIS A 226 -21.79 17.86 15.01
N MET A 227 -22.29 19.05 14.67
CA MET A 227 -22.20 20.23 15.52
C MET A 227 -22.89 19.99 16.87
N GLU A 228 -24.13 19.48 16.83
CA GLU A 228 -24.93 19.17 18.01
C GLU A 228 -24.30 18.08 18.90
N ASN A 229 -23.94 16.94 18.32
CA ASN A 229 -23.54 15.77 19.10
C ASN A 229 -22.06 15.76 19.51
N LYS A 230 -21.19 16.47 18.79
CA LYS A 230 -19.75 16.38 19.00
C LYS A 230 -19.11 17.73 19.24
N PHE A 231 -19.32 18.70 18.35
CA PHE A 231 -18.63 19.99 18.45
C PHE A 231 -18.95 20.73 19.75
N PHE A 232 -20.23 20.88 20.09
CA PHE A 232 -20.63 21.58 21.33
C PHE A 232 -20.40 20.76 22.61
N ASN A 233 -20.25 19.44 22.50
CA ASN A 233 -19.91 18.59 23.65
C ASN A 233 -18.40 18.59 23.95
N GLU A 234 -17.57 18.85 22.93
CA GLU A 234 -16.11 18.96 23.06
C GLU A 234 -15.64 20.41 23.35
N MET A 235 -16.54 21.40 23.26
CA MET A 235 -16.29 22.82 23.49
C MET A 235 -16.49 23.21 24.96
#